data_AF-A0A926UZQ4-F1
#
_entry.id   AF-A0A926UZQ4-F1
#
_cell.length_a   1.000
_cell.length_b   1.000
_cell.length_c   1.000
_cell.angle_alpha   90.00
_cell.angle_beta   90.00
_cell.angle_gamma   90.00
#
_symmetry.space_group_name_H-M   'P 1'
#
loop_
_entity.id
_entity.type
_entity.pdbx_description
1 polymer ?
#
loop_
_entity_poly.entity_id
_entity_poly.type
_entity_poly.pdbx_seq_one_letter_code
_entity_poly.pdbx_strand_id
1 'polypeptide(L)'
;MKSRSIAPYWAALLSLAALIPTAASAQTTTDYQQDLALPVYRSEGQCPSTVRLWTNAHPYEGGAEHTVIVNTKDFAGDSFFVDSSDRHVIFAAPLATSYRNCVGWVTAPDNPEYNIWLQFGHVYMRFDLERLAGTGSVAAITYQNVLNGQPYMQWQRAD
;
A
#
# COMPACT_ATOMS: atom_id res chain seq x y z
N MET A 1 44.25 -82.18 -5.48
CA MET A 1 43.35 -82.14 -6.66
C MET A 1 42.63 -80.81 -6.66
N LYS A 2 42.60 -80.13 -7.83
CA LYS A 2 42.00 -78.81 -8.10
C LYS A 2 40.46 -78.84 -8.02
N SER A 3 39.83 -77.80 -7.48
CA SER A 3 38.45 -77.37 -7.77
C SER A 3 38.26 -75.94 -7.22
N ARG A 4 38.38 -74.87 -8.01
CA ARG A 4 37.44 -74.19 -8.94
C ARG A 4 36.24 -73.47 -8.31
N SER A 5 36.27 -72.13 -8.46
CA SER A 5 35.17 -71.16 -8.69
C SER A 5 34.15 -70.97 -7.55
N ILE A 6 33.49 -69.83 -7.33
CA ILE A 6 32.88 -68.86 -8.24
C ILE A 6 32.80 -67.49 -7.54
N ALA A 7 33.10 -66.40 -8.26
CA ALA A 7 32.87 -65.02 -7.82
C ALA A 7 31.42 -64.59 -8.12
N PRO A 8 30.70 -63.95 -7.18
CA PRO A 8 29.43 -63.31 -7.50
C PRO A 8 29.66 -61.88 -7.99
N TYR A 9 29.33 -61.65 -9.26
CA TYR A 9 29.15 -60.33 -9.85
C TYR A 9 27.92 -59.67 -9.23
N TRP A 10 28.11 -58.62 -8.45
CA TRP A 10 27.02 -57.74 -8.02
C TRP A 10 26.75 -56.73 -9.13
N ALA A 11 25.63 -56.89 -9.81
CA ALA A 11 25.10 -55.93 -10.76
C ALA A 11 24.62 -54.68 -10.00
N ALA A 12 25.29 -53.56 -10.20
CA ALA A 12 24.83 -52.26 -9.72
C ALA A 12 23.69 -51.76 -10.62
N LEU A 13 22.48 -51.71 -10.08
CA LEU A 13 21.33 -51.01 -10.67
C LEU A 13 21.55 -49.50 -10.49
N LEU A 14 21.92 -48.79 -11.56
CA LEU A 14 21.85 -47.33 -11.60
C LEU A 14 20.40 -46.90 -11.80
N SER A 15 19.75 -46.44 -10.73
CA SER A 15 18.47 -45.74 -10.82
C SER A 15 18.71 -44.33 -11.37
N LEU A 16 18.33 -44.09 -12.62
CA LEU A 16 18.18 -42.72 -13.15
C LEU A 16 16.97 -42.07 -12.45
N ALA A 17 17.22 -41.20 -11.48
CA ALA A 17 16.21 -40.27 -10.99
C ALA A 17 15.99 -39.20 -12.06
N ALA A 18 14.85 -39.25 -12.75
CA ALA A 18 14.43 -38.19 -13.65
C ALA A 18 14.09 -36.94 -12.82
N LEU A 19 14.90 -35.89 -12.97
CA LEU A 19 14.58 -34.56 -12.47
C LEU A 19 13.38 -34.03 -13.24
N ILE A 20 12.19 -34.05 -12.64
CA ILE A 20 11.02 -33.36 -13.18
C ILE A 20 11.26 -31.87 -12.90
N PRO A 21 11.44 -31.01 -13.91
CA PRO A 21 11.50 -29.58 -13.69
C PRO A 21 10.14 -29.14 -13.17
N THR A 22 10.09 -28.69 -11.91
CA THR A 22 8.92 -28.02 -11.35
C THR A 22 8.78 -26.70 -12.11
N ALA A 23 7.82 -26.61 -13.01
CA ALA A 23 7.49 -25.35 -13.65
C ALA A 23 6.98 -24.41 -12.55
N ALA A 24 7.83 -23.46 -12.13
CA ALA A 24 7.39 -22.33 -11.34
C ALA A 24 6.39 -21.55 -12.21
N SER A 25 5.11 -21.63 -11.85
CA SER A 25 4.10 -20.73 -12.42
C SER A 25 4.46 -19.32 -11.98
N ALA A 26 4.95 -18.50 -12.92
CA ALA A 26 5.06 -17.08 -12.70
C ALA A 26 3.66 -16.54 -12.45
N GLN A 27 3.32 -16.26 -11.18
CA GLN A 27 2.15 -15.47 -10.86
C GLN A 27 2.43 -14.07 -11.41
N THR A 28 1.76 -13.71 -12.50
CA THR A 28 1.59 -12.32 -12.90
C THR A 28 0.77 -11.63 -11.83
N THR A 29 1.42 -11.16 -10.77
CA THR A 29 0.85 -10.14 -9.89
C THR A 29 0.79 -8.86 -10.69
N THR A 30 -0.36 -8.56 -11.26
CA THR A 30 -0.63 -7.25 -11.84
C THR A 30 -0.67 -6.26 -10.68
N ASP A 31 0.48 -5.67 -10.39
CA ASP A 31 0.63 -4.60 -9.41
C ASP A 31 -0.10 -3.37 -9.99
N TYR A 32 -1.36 -3.15 -9.61
CA TYR A 32 -2.14 -2.00 -10.08
C TYR A 32 -1.68 -0.76 -9.33
N GLN A 33 -0.52 -0.26 -9.71
CA GLN A 33 0.00 1.00 -9.21
C GLN A 33 -0.77 2.16 -9.86
N GLN A 34 -1.45 2.97 -9.05
CA GLN A 34 -2.13 4.18 -9.50
C GLN A 34 -1.60 5.41 -8.77
N ASP A 35 -1.12 6.38 -9.55
CA ASP A 35 -0.83 7.73 -9.07
C ASP A 35 -2.11 8.56 -9.18
N LEU A 36 -2.84 8.69 -8.07
CA LEU A 36 -4.05 9.46 -7.98
C LEU A 36 -3.71 10.93 -7.71
N ALA A 37 -4.14 11.85 -8.58
CA ALA A 37 -3.99 13.29 -8.37
C ALA A 37 -5.33 13.89 -7.92
N LEU A 38 -5.43 14.23 -6.64
CA LEU A 38 -6.65 14.77 -6.06
C LEU A 38 -6.63 16.30 -6.09
N PRO A 39 -7.67 16.96 -6.67
CA PRO A 39 -7.71 18.41 -6.76
C PRO A 39 -7.91 19.05 -5.38
N VAL A 40 -7.20 20.14 -5.14
CA VAL A 40 -7.36 20.96 -3.93
C VAL A 40 -8.27 22.14 -4.26
N TYR A 41 -9.40 22.21 -3.56
CA TYR A 41 -10.21 23.41 -3.52
C TYR A 41 -9.60 24.40 -2.55
N ARG A 42 -9.35 25.62 -3.03
CA ARG A 42 -8.79 26.71 -2.24
C ARG A 42 -9.89 27.66 -1.79
N SER A 43 -9.93 27.92 -0.49
CA SER A 43 -10.69 29.03 0.08
C SER A 43 -9.83 30.29 0.20
N GLU A 44 -8.61 30.17 0.73
CA GLU A 44 -7.73 31.31 1.01
C GLU A 44 -6.23 30.98 0.82
N GLY A 45 -5.42 32.03 0.69
CA GLY A 45 -3.96 31.92 0.64
C GLY A 45 -3.39 31.32 -0.65
N GLN A 46 -2.17 30.81 -0.56
CA GLN A 46 -1.53 30.07 -1.64
C GLN A 46 -1.57 28.58 -1.30
N CYS A 47 -2.23 27.79 -2.14
CA CYS A 47 -2.41 26.35 -1.95
C CYS A 47 -1.81 25.57 -3.13
N PRO A 48 -1.34 24.32 -2.93
CA PRO A 48 -1.04 23.43 -4.04
C PRO A 48 -2.32 23.20 -4.87
N SER A 49 -2.17 22.95 -6.17
CA SER A 49 -3.33 22.66 -7.05
C SER A 49 -3.86 21.24 -6.86
N THR A 50 -2.98 20.30 -6.48
CA THR A 50 -3.31 18.89 -6.29
C THR A 50 -2.52 18.30 -5.13
N VAL A 51 -3.04 17.21 -4.56
CA VAL A 51 -2.30 16.29 -3.70
C VAL A 51 -2.20 14.95 -4.42
N ARG A 52 -0.99 14.38 -4.49
CA ARG A 52 -0.77 13.11 -5.18
C ARG A 52 -0.73 11.98 -4.17
N LEU A 53 -1.43 10.89 -4.47
CA LEU A 53 -1.40 9.65 -3.71
C LEU A 53 -0.83 8.57 -4.61
N TRP A 54 0.11 7.80 -4.09
CA TRP A 54 0.50 6.53 -4.67
C TRP A 54 -0.37 5.45 -4.03
N THR A 55 -1.05 4.66 -4.85
CA THR A 55 -1.95 3.61 -4.38
C THR A 55 -1.66 2.30 -5.09
N ASN A 56 -1.87 1.20 -4.38
CA ASN A 56 -1.71 -0.15 -4.88
C ASN A 56 -2.75 -1.06 -4.22
N ALA A 57 -3.30 -2.02 -4.95
CA ALA A 57 -4.18 -3.05 -4.43
C ALA A 57 -3.65 -4.45 -4.77
N HIS A 58 -3.47 -5.27 -3.73
CA HIS A 58 -3.10 -6.67 -3.83
C HIS A 58 -4.33 -7.56 -3.55
N PRO A 59 -4.93 -8.18 -4.58
CA PRO A 59 -6.12 -9.01 -4.41
C PRO A 59 -5.77 -10.38 -3.79
N TYR A 60 -6.71 -10.94 -3.04
CA TYR A 60 -6.68 -12.30 -2.53
C TYR A 60 -8.08 -12.93 -2.56
N GLU A 61 -8.20 -14.22 -2.23
CA GLU A 61 -9.51 -14.87 -2.15
C GLU A 61 -10.34 -14.25 -1.02
N GLY A 62 -11.43 -13.56 -1.37
CA GLY A 62 -12.29 -12.90 -0.38
C GLY A 62 -11.90 -11.46 -0.05
N GLY A 63 -11.15 -10.76 -0.91
CA GLY A 63 -10.92 -9.33 -0.74
C GLY A 63 -9.64 -8.78 -1.39
N ALA A 64 -9.15 -7.66 -0.85
CA ALA A 64 -7.89 -7.06 -1.23
C ALA A 64 -7.23 -6.30 -0.07
N GLU A 65 -5.89 -6.26 -0.10
CA GLU A 65 -5.10 -5.32 0.70
C GLU A 65 -4.73 -4.12 -0.17
N HIS A 66 -4.90 -2.93 0.37
CA HIS A 66 -4.63 -1.66 -0.27
C HIS A 66 -3.48 -0.98 0.43
N THR A 67 -2.49 -0.51 -0.32
CA THR A 67 -1.39 0.33 0.18
C THR A 67 -1.54 1.74 -0.35
N VAL A 68 -1.30 2.74 0.50
CA VAL A 68 -1.41 4.16 0.15
C VAL A 68 -0.23 4.95 0.71
N ILE A 69 0.32 5.84 -0.12
CA ILE A 69 1.33 6.84 0.28
C ILE A 69 0.86 8.22 -0.17
N VAL A 70 0.77 9.19 0.75
CA VAL A 70 0.46 10.58 0.39
C VAL A 70 1.73 11.34 0.10
N ASN A 71 1.87 11.85 -1.12
CA ASN A 71 2.99 12.70 -1.50
C ASN A 71 2.68 14.17 -1.22
N THR A 72 3.27 14.69 -0.15
CA THR A 72 3.17 16.10 0.25
C THR A 72 4.47 16.88 0.11
N LYS A 73 5.56 16.26 -0.37
CA LYS A 73 6.93 16.81 -0.31
C LYS A 73 7.12 18.13 -1.05
N ASP A 74 6.30 18.39 -2.06
CA ASP A 74 6.39 19.61 -2.87
C ASP A 74 5.79 20.83 -2.14
N PHE A 75 5.02 20.63 -1.06
CA PHE A 75 4.31 21.72 -0.38
C PHE A 75 4.28 21.63 1.16
N ALA A 76 4.77 20.54 1.75
CA ALA A 76 4.86 20.33 3.18
C ALA A 76 6.19 19.67 3.57
N GLY A 77 6.55 19.78 4.85
CA GLY A 77 7.67 19.06 5.45
C GLY A 77 7.32 17.62 5.81
N ASP A 78 8.12 17.05 6.71
CA ASP A 78 7.92 15.67 7.17
C ASP A 78 6.61 15.53 7.94
N SER A 79 5.89 14.45 7.62
CA SER A 79 4.65 14.09 8.29
C SER A 79 4.93 13.47 9.66
N PHE A 80 3.97 13.62 10.55
CA PHE A 80 3.94 12.97 11.84
C PHE A 80 2.54 12.43 12.11
N PHE A 81 2.50 11.43 12.98
CA PHE A 81 1.26 10.79 13.39
C PHE A 81 0.49 11.67 14.38
N VAL A 82 -0.83 11.74 14.22
CA VAL A 82 -1.72 12.53 15.12
C VAL A 82 -2.62 11.61 15.92
N ASP A 83 -3.33 10.69 15.25
CA ASP A 83 -4.32 9.81 15.86
C ASP A 83 -4.60 8.57 15.00
N SER A 84 -5.04 7.46 15.59
CA SER A 84 -5.58 6.32 14.83
C SER A 84 -6.53 5.43 15.61
N SER A 85 -7.36 4.73 14.86
CA SER A 85 -8.10 3.54 15.26
C SER A 85 -7.96 2.46 14.17
N ASP A 86 -8.68 1.35 14.32
CA ASP A 86 -8.77 0.31 13.28
C ASP A 86 -9.50 0.79 12.01
N ARG A 87 -10.22 1.92 12.07
CA ARG A 87 -11.05 2.44 10.97
C ARG A 87 -10.62 3.80 10.44
N HIS A 88 -9.75 4.52 11.17
CA HIS A 88 -9.21 5.79 10.71
C HIS A 88 -7.77 6.01 11.15
N VAL A 89 -7.01 6.81 10.39
CA VAL A 89 -5.71 7.32 10.80
C VAL A 89 -5.55 8.76 10.35
N ILE A 90 -4.94 9.58 11.19
CA ILE A 90 -4.68 10.99 10.94
C ILE A 90 -3.18 11.24 11.02
N PHE A 91 -2.66 11.83 9.94
CA PHE A 91 -1.32 12.39 9.87
C PHE A 91 -1.40 13.90 9.70
N ALA A 92 -0.34 14.59 10.10
CA ALA A 92 -0.17 16.00 9.81
C ALA A 92 1.26 16.28 9.34
N ALA A 93 1.43 17.33 8.53
CA ALA A 93 2.74 17.84 8.15
C ALA A 93 2.71 19.37 8.15
N PRO A 94 3.78 20.05 8.60
CA PRO A 94 3.86 21.50 8.53
C PRO A 94 3.96 21.94 7.07
N LEU A 95 3.17 22.93 6.66
CA LEU A 95 3.25 23.50 5.31
C LEU A 95 4.56 24.25 5.12
N ALA A 96 5.11 24.14 3.91
CA ALA A 96 6.26 24.95 3.52
C ALA A 96 5.89 26.44 3.54
N THR A 97 6.89 27.31 3.66
CA THR A 97 6.68 28.77 3.84
C THR A 97 5.77 29.39 2.77
N SER A 98 5.87 28.94 1.51
CA SER A 98 5.04 29.42 0.41
C SER A 98 3.56 29.03 0.50
N TYR A 99 3.22 28.03 1.32
CA TYR A 99 1.86 27.51 1.50
C TYR A 99 1.33 27.72 2.92
N ARG A 100 2.09 28.36 3.82
CA ARG A 100 1.78 28.48 5.26
C ARG A 100 0.43 29.15 5.55
N ASN A 101 -0.07 29.99 4.64
CA ASN A 101 -1.37 30.65 4.75
C ASN A 101 -2.50 29.95 3.95
N CYS A 102 -2.25 28.76 3.39
CA CYS A 102 -3.27 28.02 2.67
C CYS A 102 -4.44 27.65 3.60
N VAL A 103 -5.66 27.93 3.13
CA VAL A 103 -6.88 27.31 3.64
C VAL A 103 -7.57 26.63 2.47
N GLY A 104 -7.66 25.30 2.51
CA GLY A 104 -8.21 24.51 1.44
C GLY A 104 -8.46 23.06 1.82
N TRP A 105 -9.10 22.31 0.92
CA TRP A 105 -9.41 20.90 1.12
C TRP A 105 -9.41 20.15 -0.19
N VAL A 106 -9.21 18.83 -0.11
CA VAL A 106 -9.33 17.94 -1.25
C VAL A 106 -10.79 17.55 -1.46
N THR A 107 -11.22 17.54 -2.72
CA THR A 107 -12.49 16.96 -3.13
C THR A 107 -12.22 15.68 -3.92
N ALA A 108 -12.59 14.53 -3.36
CA ALA A 108 -12.42 13.22 -4.00
C ALA A 108 -13.72 12.41 -3.90
N PRO A 109 -14.76 12.72 -4.69
CA PRO A 109 -16.04 12.00 -4.63
C PRO A 109 -15.90 10.49 -4.89
N ASP A 110 -14.97 10.12 -5.77
CA ASP A 110 -14.69 8.72 -6.12
C ASP A 110 -13.77 8.01 -5.11
N ASN A 111 -13.20 8.75 -4.15
CA ASN A 111 -12.30 8.23 -3.12
C ASN A 111 -12.60 8.88 -1.76
N PRO A 112 -13.82 8.68 -1.22
CA PRO A 112 -14.32 9.39 -0.04
C PRO A 112 -13.54 9.07 1.25
N GLU A 113 -12.77 7.99 1.28
CA GLU A 113 -11.86 7.62 2.37
C GLU A 113 -10.70 8.60 2.53
N TYR A 114 -10.30 9.33 1.48
CA TYR A 114 -9.19 10.29 1.51
C TYR A 114 -9.68 11.70 1.86
N ASN A 115 -9.47 12.09 3.10
CA ASN A 115 -9.91 13.39 3.63
C ASN A 115 -8.67 14.24 3.95
N ILE A 116 -8.34 15.18 3.06
CA ILE A 116 -7.14 16.01 3.18
C ILE A 116 -7.55 17.48 3.26
N TRP A 117 -7.03 18.20 4.24
CA TRP A 117 -7.29 19.62 4.39
C TRP A 117 -6.04 20.38 4.83
N LEU A 118 -5.96 21.63 4.42
CA LEU A 118 -4.84 22.53 4.66
C LEU A 118 -5.38 23.71 5.45
N GLN A 119 -4.85 23.92 6.65
CA GLN A 119 -5.22 25.05 7.52
C GLN A 119 -4.20 25.20 8.64
N PHE A 120 -4.15 26.39 9.25
CA PHE A 120 -3.29 26.67 10.41
C PHE A 120 -1.81 26.29 10.20
N GLY A 121 -1.31 26.48 8.97
CA GLY A 121 0.06 26.17 8.61
C GLY A 121 0.39 24.68 8.53
N HIS A 122 -0.60 23.80 8.47
CA HIS A 122 -0.44 22.36 8.35
C HIS A 122 -1.32 21.79 7.23
N VAL A 123 -0.88 20.69 6.63
CA VAL A 123 -1.75 19.75 5.93
C VAL A 123 -2.08 18.63 6.89
N TYR A 124 -3.35 18.26 6.96
CA TYR A 124 -3.85 17.11 7.69
C TYR A 124 -4.39 16.10 6.69
N MET A 125 -4.08 14.83 6.92
CA MET A 125 -4.46 13.72 6.06
C MET A 125 -5.15 12.69 6.94
N ARG A 126 -6.48 12.64 6.85
CA ARG A 126 -7.31 11.63 7.50
C ARG A 126 -7.73 10.61 6.46
N PHE A 127 -7.39 9.36 6.75
CA PHE A 127 -7.95 8.21 6.08
C PHE A 127 -9.10 7.69 6.92
N ASP A 128 -10.28 7.52 6.31
CA ASP A 128 -11.49 7.17 7.03
C ASP A 128 -12.28 6.08 6.30
N LEU A 129 -12.13 4.85 6.77
CA LEU A 129 -12.75 3.67 6.18
C LEU A 129 -14.26 3.61 6.47
N GLU A 130 -14.81 4.45 7.33
CA GLU A 130 -16.27 4.56 7.53
C GLU A 130 -16.95 5.23 6.33
N ARG A 131 -16.20 5.97 5.51
CA ARG A 131 -16.73 6.68 4.34
C ARG A 131 -16.82 5.82 3.09
N LEU A 132 -16.29 4.60 3.12
CA LEU A 132 -16.45 3.64 2.04
C LEU A 132 -17.91 3.18 1.95
N ALA A 133 -18.52 3.32 0.79
CA ALA A 133 -19.89 2.87 0.55
C ALA A 133 -19.99 1.33 0.62
N GLY A 134 -21.07 0.85 1.25
CA GLY A 134 -21.39 -0.58 1.39
C GLY A 134 -21.69 -0.97 2.83
N THR A 135 -22.96 -1.25 3.12
CA THR A 135 -23.40 -1.82 4.41
C THR A 135 -22.74 -3.19 4.59
N GLY A 136 -21.83 -3.32 5.56
CA GLY A 136 -21.15 -4.59 5.87
C GLY A 136 -19.68 -4.69 5.47
N SER A 137 -19.07 -3.61 4.95
CA SER A 137 -17.64 -3.61 4.59
C SER A 137 -16.74 -3.87 5.80
N VAL A 138 -16.25 -5.11 5.94
CA VAL A 138 -15.19 -5.49 6.88
C VAL A 138 -13.88 -4.92 6.34
N ALA A 139 -13.64 -3.65 6.63
CA ALA A 139 -12.40 -2.97 6.32
C ALA A 139 -11.63 -2.66 7.61
N ALA A 140 -10.31 -2.72 7.55
CA ALA A 140 -9.49 -2.38 8.70
C ALA A 140 -8.15 -1.84 8.25
N ILE A 141 -7.62 -0.89 9.00
CA ILE A 141 -6.24 -0.44 8.88
C ILE A 141 -5.37 -1.53 9.50
N THR A 142 -4.48 -2.12 8.71
CA THR A 142 -3.59 -3.19 9.17
C THR A 142 -2.18 -2.70 9.43
N TYR A 143 -1.80 -1.57 8.84
CA TYR A 143 -0.52 -0.94 9.11
C TYR A 143 -0.56 0.56 8.82
N GLN A 144 0.13 1.35 9.65
CA GLN A 144 0.29 2.78 9.47
C GLN A 144 1.68 3.22 9.93
N ASN A 145 2.33 4.09 9.15
CA ASN A 145 3.65 4.62 9.47
C ASN A 145 3.92 5.93 8.71
N VAL A 146 5.04 6.58 9.01
CA VAL A 146 5.63 7.64 8.18
C VAL A 146 6.89 7.09 7.52
N LEU A 147 6.90 6.98 6.19
CA LEU A 147 8.05 6.52 5.41
C LEU A 147 8.65 7.68 4.63
N ASN A 148 9.94 7.96 4.84
CA ASN A 148 10.65 9.06 4.19
C ASN A 148 9.93 10.42 4.31
N GLY A 149 9.29 10.68 5.45
CA GLY A 149 8.52 11.90 5.71
C GLY A 149 7.10 11.91 5.15
N GLN A 150 6.65 10.84 4.50
CA GLN A 150 5.31 10.73 3.90
C GLN A 150 4.42 9.77 4.68
N PRO A 151 3.11 10.05 4.82
CA PRO A 151 2.18 9.09 5.39
C PRO A 151 2.13 7.82 4.54
N TYR A 152 2.22 6.68 5.21
CA TYR A 152 2.10 5.34 4.63
C TYR A 152 1.03 4.57 5.39
N MET A 153 0.20 3.84 4.65
CA MET A 153 -0.91 3.10 5.20
C MET A 153 -1.16 1.82 4.40
N GLN A 154 -1.53 0.76 5.11
CA GLN A 154 -2.16 -0.42 4.54
C GLN A 154 -3.52 -0.64 5.19
N TRP A 155 -4.49 -1.01 4.38
CA TRP A 155 -5.82 -1.38 4.84
C TRP A 155 -6.38 -2.51 4.01
N GLN A 156 -7.30 -3.27 4.57
CA GLN A 156 -7.89 -4.45 3.94
C GLN A 156 -9.38 -4.24 3.77
N ARG A 157 -9.97 -4.92 2.80
CA ARG A 157 -11.43 -5.02 2.64
C ARG A 157 -11.81 -6.40 2.12
N ALA A 158 -12.81 -7.00 2.76
CA ALA A 158 -13.53 -8.15 2.22
C ALA A 158 -14.60 -7.71 1.20
N ASP A 159 -14.76 -8.49 0.14
CA ASP A 159 -15.74 -8.33 -0.95
C ASP A 159 -17.18 -8.76 -0.58
#